data_AF-A0A955QQK5-F1
#
_entry.id   AF-A0A955QQK5-F1
#
_cell.length_a   1.000
_cell.length_b   1.000
_cell.length_c   1.000
_cell.angle_alpha   90.00
_cell.angle_beta   90.00
_cell.angle_gamma   90.00
#
_symmetry.space_group_name_H-M   'P 1'
#
loop_
_entity.id
_entity.type
_entity.pdbx_description
1 polymer ?
#
loop_
_entity_poly.entity_id
_entity_poly.type
_entity_poly.pdbx_seq_one_letter_code
_entity_poly.pdbx_strand_id
1 'polypeptide(L)'
;IQVLATPGHTPESISLAVYDLHTSSTRPHSVLTGDTLFIGDVGRPDLMASVGVTARELGEQLYDSLRKKLMPLPDETLVYPAHGAGSMCGKNLSSETVSTLGKQRWENYALQPMTKEAFVGLVTADQPEAPAYFGYDAQKNREAHLTLDEVLKKSLRPLTLEAVLHLQEKGAQVLDVRRGIDYAGGHL
;
A
#
# COMPACT_ATOMS: atom_id res chain seq x y z
N ILE A 1 20.36 -2.92 8.59
CA ILE A 1 18.92 -2.53 8.57
C ILE A 1 18.40 -2.58 9.99
N GLN A 2 17.58 -1.61 10.39
CA GLN A 2 16.87 -1.60 11.66
C GLN A 2 15.37 -1.60 11.38
N VAL A 3 14.64 -2.47 12.07
CA VAL A 3 13.17 -2.56 11.98
C VAL A 3 12.56 -1.55 12.95
N LEU A 4 11.64 -0.73 12.44
CA LEU A 4 10.82 0.18 13.23
C LEU A 4 9.38 -0.28 13.12
N ALA A 5 8.77 -0.72 14.22
CA ALA A 5 7.33 -0.99 14.20
C ALA A 5 6.60 0.33 13.92
N THR A 6 5.84 0.44 12.83
CA THR A 6 5.14 1.67 12.47
C THR A 6 3.66 1.39 12.18
N PRO A 7 2.91 0.89 13.18
CA PRO A 7 1.50 0.60 13.01
C PRO A 7 0.73 1.88 12.66
N GLY A 8 -0.31 1.71 11.86
CA GLY A 8 -1.17 2.83 11.47
C GLY A 8 -1.95 2.54 10.19
N HIS A 9 -1.26 2.14 9.13
CA HIS A 9 -1.95 1.62 7.94
C HIS A 9 -2.51 0.21 8.22
N THR A 10 -1.67 -0.66 8.77
CA THR A 10 -2.07 -1.92 9.38
C THR A 10 -1.47 -2.05 10.79
N PRO A 11 -2.02 -2.92 11.66
CA PRO A 11 -1.49 -3.13 13.01
C PRO A 11 -0.06 -3.69 13.04
N GLU A 12 0.31 -4.48 12.03
CA GLU A 12 1.63 -5.12 11.91
C GLU A 12 2.64 -4.35 11.06
N SER A 13 2.26 -3.18 10.53
CA SER A 13 3.12 -2.37 9.67
C SER A 13 4.48 -2.08 10.30
N ILE A 14 5.53 -2.21 9.49
CA ILE A 14 6.91 -1.86 9.86
C ILE A 14 7.51 -0.93 8.81
N SER A 15 8.44 -0.10 9.25
CA SER A 15 9.37 0.65 8.40
C SER A 15 10.79 0.09 8.59
N LEU A 16 11.59 0.14 7.53
CA LEU A 16 12.97 -0.36 7.54
C LEU A 16 13.96 0.79 7.39
N ALA A 17 14.65 1.14 8.47
CA ALA A 17 15.74 2.11 8.41
C ALA A 17 17.01 1.41 7.88
N VAL A 18 17.54 1.93 6.78
CA VAL A 18 18.69 1.39 6.06
C VAL A 18 19.90 2.27 6.34
N TYR A 19 20.99 1.65 6.76
CA TYR A 19 22.25 2.31 7.11
C TYR A 19 23.29 1.94 6.07
N ASP A 20 23.97 2.94 5.53
CA ASP A 20 25.21 2.72 4.80
C ASP A 20 26.36 2.72 5.80
N LEU A 21 26.88 1.54 6.13
CA LEU A 21 27.91 1.35 7.14
C LEU A 21 29.28 1.93 6.75
N HIS A 22 29.49 2.26 5.47
CA HIS A 22 30.69 2.98 5.03
C HIS A 22 30.61 4.47 5.37
N THR A 23 29.39 5.02 5.45
CA THR A 23 29.14 6.44 5.72
C THR A 23 28.80 6.68 7.18
N SER A 24 27.88 5.92 7.76
CA SER A 24 27.50 6.02 9.18
C SER A 24 26.82 4.75 9.69
N SER A 25 27.26 4.29 10.86
CA SER A 25 26.61 3.20 11.60
C SER A 25 25.46 3.66 12.50
N THR A 26 25.26 4.98 12.66
CA THR A 26 24.29 5.57 13.61
C THR A 26 23.29 6.51 12.98
N ARG A 27 23.52 6.95 11.74
CA ARG A 27 22.58 7.77 10.95
C ARG A 27 22.06 6.95 9.77
N PRO A 28 20.75 6.72 9.64
CA PRO A 28 20.22 5.99 8.50
C PRO A 28 20.40 6.83 7.22
N HIS A 29 20.77 6.15 6.14
CA HIS A 29 20.81 6.75 4.81
C HIS A 29 19.39 6.90 4.25
N SER A 30 18.55 5.89 4.46
CA SER A 30 17.17 5.88 3.98
C SER A 30 16.23 5.13 4.91
N VAL A 31 14.93 5.32 4.72
CA VAL A 31 13.86 4.57 5.36
C VAL A 31 12.87 4.08 4.31
N LEU A 32 12.61 2.77 4.31
CA LEU A 32 11.53 2.16 3.54
C LEU A 32 10.28 2.23 4.42
N THR A 33 9.33 3.09 4.08
CA THR A 33 8.21 3.45 4.96
C THR A 33 6.96 2.59 4.75
N GLY A 34 6.99 1.69 3.76
CA GLY A 34 5.82 0.92 3.36
C GLY A 34 4.67 1.88 3.05
N ASP A 35 3.50 1.58 3.62
CA ASP A 35 2.32 2.43 3.55
C ASP A 35 2.12 3.28 4.81
N THR A 36 3.09 3.37 5.72
CA THR A 36 2.98 4.28 6.88
C THR A 36 3.09 5.75 6.45
N LEU A 37 4.08 6.08 5.63
CA LEU A 37 4.35 7.45 5.17
C LEU A 37 4.58 7.45 3.66
N PHE A 38 3.84 8.29 2.96
CA PHE A 38 4.00 8.55 1.53
C PHE A 38 4.62 9.92 1.29
N ILE A 39 4.93 10.21 0.02
CA ILE A 39 5.37 11.54 -0.41
C ILE A 39 4.11 12.42 -0.55
N GLY A 40 3.95 13.35 0.38
CA GLY A 40 2.81 14.27 0.48
C GLY A 40 1.60 13.73 1.25
N ASP A 41 1.63 12.47 1.71
CA ASP A 41 0.50 11.81 2.35
C ASP A 41 0.93 10.71 3.36
N VAL A 42 -0.03 9.96 3.91
CA VAL A 42 0.14 8.83 4.84
C VAL A 42 -0.83 7.70 4.50
N GLY A 43 -0.55 6.50 5.02
CA GLY A 43 -1.45 5.36 4.89
C GLY A 43 -2.83 5.65 5.46
N ARG A 44 -3.87 5.27 4.71
CA ARG A 44 -5.23 5.30 5.24
C ARG A 44 -5.40 4.28 6.38
N PRO A 45 -5.99 4.66 7.54
CA PRO A 45 -6.13 3.78 8.69
C PRO A 45 -7.45 2.98 8.69
N ASP A 46 -8.28 3.09 7.66
CA ASP A 46 -9.66 2.60 7.61
C ASP A 46 -9.86 1.35 6.74
N LEU A 47 -8.79 0.71 6.27
CA LEU A 47 -8.92 -0.51 5.48
C LEU A 47 -9.54 -1.64 6.33
N MET A 48 -10.64 -2.20 5.82
CA MET A 48 -11.38 -3.32 6.45
C MET A 48 -10.54 -4.60 6.64
N ALA A 49 -9.36 -4.68 6.04
CA ALA A 49 -8.39 -5.76 6.22
C ALA A 49 -7.84 -5.86 7.66
N SER A 50 -7.94 -4.79 8.44
CA SER A 50 -7.48 -4.71 9.82
C SER A 50 -8.51 -5.30 10.80
N VAL A 51 -8.72 -6.61 10.71
CA VAL A 51 -9.66 -7.34 11.59
C VAL A 51 -9.30 -7.12 13.06
N GLY A 52 -10.25 -6.62 13.84
CA GLY A 52 -10.11 -6.45 15.30
C GLY A 52 -9.51 -5.12 15.75
N VAL A 53 -9.26 -4.17 14.83
CA VAL A 53 -8.80 -2.81 15.16
C VAL A 53 -9.63 -1.78 14.39
N THR A 54 -10.07 -0.73 15.08
CA THR A 54 -10.88 0.34 14.49
C THR A 54 -10.00 1.33 13.71
N ALA A 55 -10.61 2.04 12.75
CA ALA A 55 -9.93 3.10 12.01
C ALA A 55 -9.40 4.22 12.91
N ARG A 56 -10.11 4.49 14.01
CA ARG A 56 -9.67 5.45 15.03
C ARG A 56 -8.38 4.99 15.71
N GLU A 57 -8.36 3.75 16.21
CA GLU A 57 -7.17 3.19 16.89
C GLU A 57 -5.96 3.17 15.95
N LEU A 58 -6.16 2.80 14.69
CA LEU A 58 -5.13 2.84 13.66
C LEU A 58 -4.66 4.27 13.37
N GLY A 59 -5.56 5.26 13.31
CA GLY A 59 -5.18 6.67 13.18
C GLY A 59 -4.34 7.18 14.37
N GLU A 60 -4.68 6.76 15.59
CA GLU A 60 -3.92 7.12 16.80
C GLU A 60 -2.53 6.46 16.81
N GLN A 61 -2.43 5.20 16.35
CA GLN A 61 -1.17 4.48 16.17
C GLN A 61 -0.32 5.13 15.08
N LEU A 62 -0.93 5.52 13.96
CA LEU A 62 -0.26 6.20 12.86
C LEU A 62 0.36 7.50 13.32
N TYR A 63 -0.38 8.32 14.08
CA TYR A 63 0.15 9.55 14.68
C TYR A 63 1.40 9.27 15.50
N ASP A 64 1.34 8.28 16.40
CA ASP A 64 2.48 7.94 17.26
C ASP A 64 3.67 7.38 16.46
N SER A 65 3.43 6.57 15.44
CA SER A 65 4.45 6.05 14.53
C SER A 65 5.18 7.17 13.79
N LEU A 66 4.44 8.12 13.23
CA LEU A 66 5.01 9.28 12.55
C LEU A 66 5.83 10.14 13.51
N ARG A 67 5.25 10.55 14.64
CA ARG A 67 5.87 11.50 15.57
C ARG A 67 7.04 10.92 16.36
N LYS A 68 6.95 9.65 16.79
CA LYS A 68 7.91 9.05 17.73
C LYS A 68 8.98 8.19 17.04
N LYS A 69 8.79 7.80 15.77
CA LYS A 69 9.68 6.84 15.10
C LYS A 69 10.25 7.35 13.77
N LEU A 70 9.44 7.98 12.92
CA LEU A 70 9.90 8.50 11.64
C LEU A 70 10.42 9.95 11.75
N MET A 71 9.66 10.86 12.35
CA MET A 71 10.06 12.26 12.51
C MET A 71 11.29 12.52 13.40
N PRO A 72 11.77 11.61 14.25
CA PRO A 72 13.07 11.79 14.92
C PRO A 72 14.28 11.50 14.02
N LEU A 73 14.10 10.87 12.86
CA LEU A 73 15.21 10.57 11.95
C LEU A 73 15.73 11.87 11.27
N PRO A 74 17.02 11.92 10.87
CA PRO A 74 17.63 13.10 10.25
C PRO A 74 16.90 13.61 9.00
N ASP A 75 16.94 14.92 8.74
CA ASP A 75 16.25 15.55 7.60
C ASP A 75 16.69 14.97 6.25
N GLU A 76 17.96 14.63 6.12
CA GLU A 76 18.54 14.09 4.90
C GLU A 76 18.16 12.62 4.62
N THR A 77 17.54 11.93 5.58
CA THR A 77 17.12 10.53 5.41
C THR A 77 16.16 10.44 4.23
N LEU A 78 16.52 9.62 3.23
CA LEU A 78 15.67 9.38 2.07
C LEU A 78 14.43 8.56 2.46
N VAL A 79 13.29 8.91 1.91
CA VAL A 79 11.99 8.26 2.14
C VAL A 79 11.59 7.49 0.89
N TYR A 80 11.39 6.18 1.06
CA TYR A 80 10.92 5.27 0.02
C TYR A 80 9.60 4.62 0.45
N PRO A 81 8.45 5.10 -0.05
CA PRO A 81 7.16 4.45 0.19
C PRO A 81 6.98 3.16 -0.63
N ALA A 82 5.99 2.34 -0.28
CA ALA A 82 5.59 1.19 -1.08
C ALA A 82 4.66 1.55 -2.26
N HIS A 83 4.00 2.71 -2.21
CA HIS A 83 3.12 3.20 -3.27
C HIS A 83 3.38 4.67 -3.64
N GLY A 84 2.99 5.05 -4.85
CA GLY A 84 3.00 6.41 -5.38
C GLY A 84 1.71 6.75 -6.13
N ALA A 85 1.74 7.79 -6.98
CA ALA A 85 0.57 8.27 -7.73
C ALA A 85 -0.28 7.16 -8.35
N GLY A 86 -1.60 7.21 -8.11
CA GLY A 86 -2.58 6.24 -8.63
C GLY A 86 -2.92 5.09 -7.68
N SER A 87 -2.23 4.92 -6.55
CA SER A 87 -2.64 3.94 -5.52
C SER A 87 -3.80 4.46 -4.66
N MET A 88 -4.70 3.54 -4.28
CA MET A 88 -5.84 3.78 -3.40
C MET A 88 -5.50 3.66 -1.90
N CYS A 89 -4.22 3.42 -1.56
CA CYS A 89 -3.73 3.32 -0.18
C CYS A 89 -3.50 4.69 0.49
N GLY A 90 -3.48 5.78 -0.29
CA GLY A 90 -3.42 7.18 0.17
C GLY A 90 -4.39 8.06 -0.60
N LYS A 91 -4.62 9.28 -0.12
CA LYS A 91 -5.55 10.26 -0.71
C LYS A 91 -4.94 11.06 -1.86
N ASN A 92 -3.69 11.49 -1.73
CA ASN A 92 -2.98 12.42 -2.62
C ASN A 92 -1.52 12.03 -2.82
N LEU A 93 -1.28 10.92 -3.52
CA LEU A 93 0.07 10.38 -3.71
C LEU A 93 0.83 11.13 -4.82
N SER A 94 2.06 11.56 -4.51
CA SER A 94 2.98 12.19 -5.46
C SER A 94 3.47 11.20 -6.54
N SER A 95 3.87 11.74 -7.71
CA SER A 95 4.55 10.99 -8.77
C SER A 95 6.05 10.82 -8.53
N GLU A 96 6.62 11.54 -7.55
CA GLU A 96 8.00 11.33 -7.12
C GLU A 96 8.14 9.92 -6.51
N THR A 97 9.27 9.25 -6.77
CA THR A 97 9.55 7.90 -6.24
C THR A 97 10.40 7.92 -4.98
N VAL A 98 10.98 9.08 -4.63
CA VAL A 98 11.82 9.30 -3.45
C VAL A 98 11.71 10.74 -2.99
N SER A 99 11.75 10.96 -1.67
CA SER A 99 11.83 12.28 -1.03
C SER A 99 12.86 12.22 0.12
N THR A 100 13.03 13.32 0.86
CA THR A 100 13.68 13.31 2.17
C THR A 100 12.67 13.52 3.30
N LEU A 101 13.02 13.12 4.53
CA LEU A 101 12.19 13.40 5.71
C LEU A 101 12.09 14.89 6.02
N GLY A 102 13.13 15.68 5.74
CA GLY A 102 13.05 17.13 5.91
C GLY A 102 11.99 17.76 4.99
N LYS A 103 11.96 17.36 3.71
CA LYS A 103 10.92 17.79 2.77
C LYS A 103 9.53 17.36 3.25
N GLN A 104 9.38 16.11 3.69
CA GLN A 104 8.09 15.63 4.20
C GLN A 104 7.67 16.35 5.49
N ARG A 105 8.58 16.65 6.42
CA ARG A 105 8.25 17.45 7.60
C ARG A 105 7.73 18.84 7.24
N TRP A 106 8.27 19.43 6.18
CA TRP A 106 7.89 20.77 5.74
C TRP A 106 6.57 20.78 4.93
N GLU A 107 6.39 19.84 4.00
CA GLU A 107 5.29 19.88 3.01
C GLU A 107 4.13 18.94 3.32
N ASN A 108 4.38 17.80 3.98
CA ASN A 108 3.36 16.79 4.20
C ASN A 108 2.37 17.29 5.25
N TYR A 109 1.11 17.42 4.87
CA TYR A 109 0.05 17.92 5.75
C TYR A 109 -0.03 17.09 7.04
N ALA A 110 0.22 15.79 6.95
CA ALA A 110 0.09 14.84 8.05
C ALA A 110 1.25 14.96 9.06
N LEU A 111 2.34 15.66 8.69
CA LEU A 111 3.50 15.90 9.56
C LEU A 111 3.47 17.27 10.26
N GLN A 112 2.48 18.10 9.94
CA GLN A 112 2.35 19.43 10.54
C GLN A 112 1.96 19.37 12.04
N PRO A 113 2.26 20.43 12.82
CA PRO A 113 1.84 20.52 14.22
C PRO A 113 0.32 20.50 14.35
N MET A 114 -0.21 19.48 15.03
CA MET A 114 -1.63 19.34 15.34
C MET A 114 -1.81 18.38 16.53
N THR A 115 -3.00 18.40 17.15
CA THR A 115 -3.34 17.40 18.17
C THR A 115 -3.57 16.02 17.54
N LYS A 116 -3.46 14.96 18.34
CA LYS A 116 -3.74 13.59 17.89
C LYS A 116 -5.18 13.48 17.39
N GLU A 117 -6.13 14.11 18.08
CA GLU A 117 -7.55 14.12 17.72
C GLU A 117 -7.78 14.80 16.37
N ALA A 118 -7.14 15.95 16.13
CA ALA A 118 -7.22 16.66 14.85
C ALA A 118 -6.61 15.83 13.72
N PHE A 119 -5.47 15.18 13.98
CA PHE A 119 -4.84 14.27 13.02
C PHE A 119 -5.78 13.12 12.65
N VAL A 120 -6.33 12.41 13.63
CA VAL A 120 -7.22 11.27 13.41
C VAL A 120 -8.40 11.69 12.55
N GLY A 121 -9.08 12.79 12.90
CA GLY A 121 -10.22 13.28 12.11
C GLY A 121 -9.83 13.61 10.66
N LEU A 122 -8.64 14.17 10.45
CA LEU A 122 -8.16 14.53 9.13
C LEU A 122 -7.78 13.30 8.29
N VAL A 123 -7.12 12.29 8.86
CA VAL A 123 -6.72 11.09 8.12
C VAL A 123 -7.85 10.09 7.92
N THR A 124 -8.96 10.17 8.67
CA THR A 124 -10.13 9.31 8.47
C THR A 124 -11.25 9.96 7.63
N ALA A 125 -11.23 11.29 7.45
CA ALA A 125 -12.22 11.99 6.62
C ALA A 125 -12.08 11.64 5.12
N ASP A 126 -13.17 11.70 4.35
CA ASP A 126 -13.17 11.66 2.87
C ASP A 126 -12.32 10.56 2.22
N GLN A 127 -12.25 9.38 2.85
CA GLN A 127 -11.54 8.24 2.28
C GLN A 127 -12.37 7.62 1.15
N PRO A 128 -11.77 7.30 -0.02
CA PRO A 128 -12.49 6.65 -1.10
C PRO A 128 -12.91 5.24 -0.68
N GLU A 129 -14.00 4.74 -1.26
CA GLU A 129 -14.45 3.37 -1.03
C GLU A 129 -13.33 2.38 -1.37
N ALA A 130 -13.06 1.46 -0.44
CA ALA A 130 -12.07 0.43 -0.66
C ALA A 130 -12.62 -0.59 -1.67
N PRO A 131 -11.86 -0.96 -2.72
CA PRO A 131 -12.29 -1.99 -3.65
C PRO A 131 -12.61 -3.31 -2.92
N ALA A 132 -13.70 -3.98 -3.33
CA ALA A 132 -14.20 -5.18 -2.66
C ALA A 132 -13.15 -6.32 -2.57
N TYR A 133 -12.17 -6.36 -3.47
CA TYR A 133 -11.14 -7.39 -3.49
C TYR A 133 -10.03 -7.18 -2.44
N PHE A 134 -9.92 -6.00 -1.81
CA PHE A 134 -8.85 -5.73 -0.83
C PHE A 134 -8.86 -6.71 0.35
N GLY A 135 -10.06 -7.07 0.85
CA GLY A 135 -10.18 -8.06 1.92
C GLY A 135 -9.71 -9.46 1.49
N TYR A 136 -9.98 -9.83 0.23
CA TYR A 136 -9.51 -11.08 -0.36
C TYR A 136 -7.98 -11.08 -0.49
N ASP A 137 -7.37 -9.99 -0.97
CA ASP A 137 -5.91 -9.86 -1.10
C ASP A 137 -5.22 -9.94 0.26
N ALA A 138 -5.74 -9.22 1.26
CA ALA A 138 -5.20 -9.25 2.62
C ALA A 138 -5.21 -10.66 3.22
N GLN A 139 -6.27 -11.43 2.98
CA GLN A 139 -6.33 -12.83 3.37
C GLN A 139 -5.30 -13.67 2.58
N LYS A 140 -5.25 -13.52 1.25
CA LYS A 140 -4.33 -14.27 0.39
C LYS A 140 -2.86 -14.02 0.72
N ASN A 141 -2.49 -12.79 1.07
CA ASN A 141 -1.14 -12.43 1.48
C ASN A 141 -0.70 -13.14 2.79
N ARG A 142 -1.65 -13.57 3.63
CA ARG A 142 -1.37 -14.35 4.85
C ARG A 142 -1.30 -15.85 4.60
N GLU A 143 -1.84 -16.31 3.47
CA GLU A 143 -1.87 -17.72 3.09
C GLU A 143 -0.64 -18.11 2.27
N ALA A 144 -0.21 -19.37 2.41
CA ALA A 144 0.74 -19.94 1.46
C ALA A 144 0.09 -20.03 0.08
N HIS A 145 0.79 -19.58 -0.94
CA HIS A 145 0.32 -19.56 -2.32
C HIS A 145 1.40 -20.12 -3.27
N LEU A 146 0.96 -20.57 -4.44
CA LEU A 146 1.86 -21.03 -5.49
C LEU A 146 2.73 -19.89 -6.00
N THR A 147 3.93 -20.24 -6.49
CA THR A 147 4.77 -19.29 -7.22
C THR A 147 4.14 -18.91 -8.56
N LEU A 148 4.54 -17.76 -9.10
CA LEU A 148 4.08 -17.31 -10.41
C LEU A 148 4.34 -18.37 -11.49
N ASP A 149 5.53 -18.98 -11.50
CA ASP A 149 5.90 -20.00 -12.49
C ASP A 149 4.99 -21.23 -12.43
N GLU A 150 4.64 -21.69 -11.23
CA GLU A 150 3.71 -22.80 -11.03
C GLU A 150 2.30 -22.47 -11.51
N VAL A 151 1.85 -21.23 -11.28
CA VAL A 151 0.55 -20.74 -11.77
C VAL A 151 0.56 -20.67 -13.29
N LEU A 152 1.56 -20.05 -13.89
CA LEU A 152 1.67 -19.90 -15.35
C LEU A 152 1.74 -21.25 -16.07
N LYS A 153 2.52 -22.21 -15.56
CA LYS A 153 2.62 -23.56 -16.12
C LYS A 153 1.27 -24.31 -16.12
N LYS A 154 0.39 -24.02 -15.16
CA LYS A 154 -0.95 -24.60 -15.07
C LYS A 154 -1.97 -23.87 -15.93
N SER A 155 -1.86 -22.55 -16.05
CA SER A 155 -2.91 -21.69 -16.60
C SER A 155 -2.69 -21.22 -18.04
N LEU A 156 -1.45 -21.10 -18.52
CA LEU A 156 -1.16 -20.67 -19.90
C LEU A 156 -1.35 -21.81 -20.90
N ARG A 157 -2.60 -22.21 -21.11
CA ARG A 157 -2.99 -23.27 -22.04
C ARG A 157 -4.00 -22.72 -23.05
N PRO A 158 -3.77 -22.91 -24.36
CA PRO A 158 -4.79 -22.57 -25.34
C PRO A 158 -6.01 -23.45 -25.12
N LEU A 159 -7.19 -22.85 -25.21
CA LEU A 159 -8.47 -23.53 -25.15
C LEU A 159 -9.13 -23.47 -26.52
N THR A 160 -9.80 -24.56 -26.92
CA THR A 160 -10.68 -24.54 -28.09
C THR A 160 -12.00 -23.86 -27.72
N LEU A 161 -12.77 -23.44 -28.72
CA LEU A 161 -14.09 -22.84 -28.51
C LEU A 161 -15.02 -23.78 -27.72
N GLU A 162 -15.03 -25.07 -28.06
CA GLU A 162 -15.84 -26.08 -27.39
C GLU A 162 -15.47 -26.22 -25.90
N ALA A 163 -14.18 -26.15 -25.59
CA ALA A 163 -13.71 -26.19 -24.21
C ALA A 163 -14.13 -24.96 -23.40
N VAL A 164 -14.11 -23.78 -24.01
CA VAL A 164 -14.58 -22.54 -23.38
C VAL A 164 -16.08 -22.62 -23.08
N LEU A 165 -16.90 -23.03 -24.05
CA LEU A 165 -18.35 -23.16 -23.89
C LEU A 165 -18.70 -24.16 -22.78
N HIS A 166 -18.02 -25.32 -22.74
CA HIS A 166 -18.21 -26.32 -21.67
C HIS A 166 -17.80 -25.80 -20.28
N LEU A 167 -16.79 -24.94 -20.19
CA LEU A 167 -16.40 -24.31 -18.93
C LEU A 167 -17.44 -23.27 -18.49
N GLN A 168 -18.02 -22.50 -19.42
CA GLN A 168 -19.09 -21.55 -19.12
C GLN A 168 -20.34 -22.26 -18.58
N GLU A 169 -20.72 -23.41 -19.13
CA GLU A 169 -21.82 -24.24 -18.60
C GLU A 169 -21.58 -24.66 -17.14
N LYS A 170 -20.31 -24.74 -16.71
CA LYS A 170 -19.90 -25.03 -15.33
C LYS A 170 -19.71 -23.77 -14.47
N GLY A 171 -20.06 -22.60 -14.98
CA GLY A 171 -19.98 -21.32 -14.26
C GLY A 171 -18.66 -20.57 -14.41
N ALA A 172 -17.78 -20.96 -15.34
CA ALA A 172 -16.59 -20.16 -15.63
C ALA A 172 -16.97 -18.81 -16.27
N GLN A 173 -16.20 -17.77 -15.95
CA GLN A 173 -16.34 -16.44 -16.53
C GLN A 173 -15.32 -16.25 -17.66
N VAL A 174 -15.74 -15.63 -18.76
CA VAL A 174 -14.86 -15.25 -19.87
C VAL A 174 -14.52 -13.78 -19.75
N LEU A 175 -13.23 -13.46 -19.67
CA LEU A 175 -12.73 -12.09 -19.64
C LEU A 175 -12.01 -11.79 -20.97
N ASP A 176 -12.59 -10.90 -21.77
CA ASP A 176 -11.95 -10.39 -22.96
C ASP A 176 -11.15 -9.12 -22.62
N VAL A 177 -9.83 -9.20 -22.81
CA VAL A 177 -8.89 -8.11 -22.54
C VAL A 177 -8.39 -7.42 -23.82
N ARG A 178 -9.03 -7.69 -24.97
CA ARG A 178 -8.75 -6.98 -26.22
C ARG A 178 -9.22 -5.53 -26.13
N ARG A 179 -8.82 -4.72 -27.12
CA ARG A 179 -9.27 -3.33 -27.21
C ARG A 179 -10.79 -3.30 -27.40
N GLY A 180 -11.45 -2.27 -26.87
CA GLY A 180 -12.90 -2.13 -26.95
C GLY A 180 -13.46 -2.20 -28.39
N ILE A 181 -12.72 -1.70 -29.38
CA ILE A 181 -13.13 -1.77 -30.79
C ILE A 181 -13.12 -3.21 -31.35
N ASP A 182 -12.15 -4.04 -30.94
CA ASP A 182 -12.04 -5.42 -31.39
C ASP A 182 -13.10 -6.29 -30.70
N TYR A 183 -13.42 -6.00 -29.43
CA TYR A 183 -14.52 -6.62 -28.70
C TYR A 183 -15.88 -6.29 -29.33
N ALA A 184 -16.12 -5.02 -29.66
CA ALA A 184 -17.37 -4.55 -30.24
C ALA A 184 -17.63 -5.12 -31.64
N GLY A 185 -16.57 -5.41 -32.41
CA GLY A 185 -16.69 -6.04 -33.73
C GLY A 185 -17.13 -7.51 -33.68
N GLY A 186 -16.93 -8.18 -32.54
CA GLY A 186 -17.35 -9.56 -32.31
C GLY A 186 -16.65 -10.19 -31.11
N HIS A 187 -17.44 -10.77 -30.22
CA HIS A 187 -16.98 -11.51 -29.05
C HIS A 187 -17.88 -12.73 -28.82
N LEU A 188 -17.43 -13.58 -27.90
CA LEU A 188 -18.13 -14.78 -27.44
C LEU A 188 -19.35 -14.44 -26.58
#